data_AF-A0A812SZ98-F1
#
_entry.id   AF-A0A812SZ98-F1
#
_cell.length_a   1.000
_cell.length_b   1.000
_cell.length_c   1.000
_cell.angle_alpha   90.00
_cell.angle_beta   90.00
_cell.angle_gamma   90.00
#
_symmetry.space_group_name_H-M   'P 1'
#
loop_
_entity.id
_entity.type
_entity.pdbx_description
1 polymer ?
#
loop_
_entity_poly.entity_id
_entity_poly.type
_entity_poly.pdbx_seq_one_letter_code
_entity_poly.pdbx_strand_id
1 'polypeptide(L)'
;MTEVEAHKKKVKLMAEGSEEVSGLVMPPVGFNEEDLVAYLASHNIDTESFGTGCAKSLKELSRELTSGQSSLLIDSSGKVVRVVDQVHLVVVSPSDKVLVQVAYVTPDGAKHSLNRLPGTKGRPDESQFVTARHLLQKQIHIDPNQVRLDLGKAVIWE
;
A
#
# COMPACT_ATOMS: atom_id res chain seq x y z
N MET A 1 -4.58 -8.16 44.02
CA MET A 1 -5.51 -9.20 43.58
C MET A 1 -4.79 -10.04 42.55
N THR A 2 -4.60 -11.33 42.82
CA THR A 2 -3.92 -12.24 41.88
C THR A 2 -4.89 -12.72 40.79
N GLU A 3 -4.37 -13.27 39.68
CA GLU A 3 -5.22 -13.83 38.62
C GLU A 3 -6.17 -14.91 39.15
N VAL A 4 -5.71 -15.71 40.13
CA VAL A 4 -6.50 -16.74 40.80
C VAL A 4 -7.69 -16.13 41.57
N GLU A 5 -7.47 -15.00 42.24
CA GLU A 5 -8.53 -14.26 42.95
C GLU A 5 -9.51 -13.59 41.98
N ALA A 6 -9.03 -13.13 40.81
CA ALA A 6 -9.86 -12.53 39.78
C ALA A 6 -10.79 -13.56 39.11
N HIS A 7 -10.28 -14.75 38.79
CA HIS A 7 -11.07 -15.87 38.27
C HIS A 7 -12.12 -16.33 39.29
N LYS A 8 -11.76 -16.40 40.58
CA LYS A 8 -12.70 -16.74 41.66
C LYS A 8 -13.83 -15.72 41.79
N LYS A 9 -13.57 -14.46 41.46
CA LYS A 9 -14.56 -13.38 41.42
C LYS A 9 -15.28 -13.24 40.07
N LYS A 10 -15.06 -14.18 39.13
CA LYS A 10 -15.61 -14.15 37.77
C LYS A 10 -15.31 -12.84 37.02
N VAL A 11 -14.19 -12.21 37.34
CA VAL A 11 -13.72 -11.01 36.63
C VAL A 11 -13.11 -11.48 35.31
N LYS A 12 -13.66 -11.01 34.19
CA LYS A 12 -13.04 -11.22 32.88
C LYS A 12 -11.75 -10.40 32.81
N LEU A 13 -10.62 -11.07 32.77
CA LEU A 13 -9.30 -10.43 32.65
C LEU A 13 -9.00 -9.98 31.22
N MET A 14 -9.65 -10.59 30.24
CA MET A 14 -9.54 -10.26 28.81
C MET A 14 -10.93 -10.15 28.18
N ALA A 15 -11.02 -9.40 27.09
CA ALA A 15 -12.24 -9.33 26.29
C ALA A 15 -12.45 -10.66 25.55
N GLU A 16 -13.69 -11.13 25.46
CA GLU A 16 -14.01 -12.31 24.63
C GLU A 16 -13.68 -11.99 23.17
N GLY A 17 -12.80 -12.79 22.57
CA GLY A 17 -12.35 -12.61 21.19
C GLY A 17 -11.13 -11.70 21.01
N SER A 18 -10.46 -11.24 22.07
CA SER A 18 -9.16 -10.58 21.92
C SER A 18 -8.07 -11.63 21.70
N GLU A 19 -7.68 -11.84 20.45
CA GLU A 19 -6.40 -12.50 20.14
C GLU A 19 -5.26 -11.62 20.67
N GLU A 20 -4.20 -12.23 21.20
CA GLU A 20 -2.98 -11.50 21.57
C GLU A 20 -2.31 -10.96 20.29
N VAL A 21 -2.67 -9.73 19.90
CA VAL A 21 -2.01 -9.05 18.80
C VAL A 21 -0.75 -8.38 19.33
N SER A 22 0.42 -8.88 18.92
CA SER A 22 1.69 -8.21 19.20
C SER A 22 1.73 -6.86 18.49
N GLY A 23 1.95 -5.77 19.24
CA GLY A 23 2.17 -4.45 18.65
C GLY A 23 3.47 -4.32 17.84
N LEU A 24 4.30 -5.36 17.80
CA LEU A 24 5.47 -5.46 16.92
C LEU A 24 5.16 -6.17 15.59
N VAL A 25 3.95 -6.71 15.45
CA VAL A 25 3.46 -7.35 14.23
C VAL A 25 2.49 -6.37 13.58
N MET A 26 2.67 -6.15 12.28
CA MET A 26 1.71 -5.35 11.53
C MET A 26 0.31 -5.96 11.67
N PRO A 27 -0.74 -5.15 11.91
CA PRO A 27 -2.10 -5.67 11.90
C PRO A 27 -2.33 -6.38 10.56
N PRO A 28 -3.03 -7.53 10.55
CA PRO A 28 -3.32 -8.24 9.31
C PRO A 28 -4.31 -7.41 8.48
N VAL A 29 -3.78 -6.49 7.68
CA VAL A 29 -4.53 -5.72 6.69
C VAL A 29 -4.51 -6.53 5.39
N GLY A 30 -5.64 -6.73 4.73
CA GLY A 30 -5.68 -7.43 3.43
C GLY A 30 -5.57 -8.96 3.53
N PHE A 31 -5.09 -9.59 2.44
CA PHE A 31 -5.12 -11.04 2.25
C PHE A 31 -3.71 -11.59 2.05
N ASN A 32 -3.38 -12.69 2.73
CA ASN A 32 -2.21 -13.52 2.37
C ASN A 32 -2.45 -14.20 1.01
N GLU A 33 -1.44 -14.85 0.43
CA GLU A 33 -1.54 -15.41 -0.93
C GLU A 33 -2.66 -16.45 -1.06
N GLU A 34 -2.84 -17.33 -0.06
CA GLU A 34 -3.84 -18.41 -0.08
C GLU A 34 -5.27 -17.85 0.05
N ASP A 35 -5.48 -16.97 1.03
CA ASP A 35 -6.77 -16.30 1.27
C ASP A 35 -7.15 -15.40 0.09
N LEU A 36 -6.17 -14.77 -0.56
CA LEU A 36 -6.37 -13.94 -1.75
C LEU A 36 -6.90 -14.78 -2.91
N VAL A 37 -6.33 -15.97 -3.14
CA VAL A 37 -6.78 -16.87 -4.21
C VAL A 37 -8.22 -17.31 -3.94
N ALA A 38 -8.53 -17.74 -2.70
CA ALA A 38 -9.89 -18.13 -2.32
C ALA A 38 -10.88 -16.97 -2.49
N TYR A 39 -10.49 -15.76 -2.06
CA TYR A 39 -11.32 -14.56 -2.19
C TYR A 39 -11.61 -14.21 -3.66
N LEU A 40 -10.58 -14.19 -4.52
CA LEU A 40 -10.74 -13.89 -5.95
C LEU A 40 -11.58 -14.95 -6.67
N ALA A 41 -11.36 -16.23 -6.38
CA ALA A 41 -12.14 -17.33 -6.93
C ALA A 41 -13.62 -17.25 -6.53
N SER A 42 -13.92 -16.89 -5.28
CA SER A 42 -15.30 -16.71 -4.81
C SER A 42 -16.05 -15.57 -5.52
N HIS A 43 -15.31 -14.62 -6.11
CA HIS A 43 -15.83 -13.52 -6.92
C HIS A 43 -15.71 -13.76 -8.44
N ASN A 44 -15.46 -15.00 -8.87
CA ASN A 44 -15.32 -15.41 -10.27
C ASN A 44 -14.21 -14.65 -11.03
N ILE A 45 -13.10 -14.34 -10.35
CA ILE A 45 -11.93 -13.70 -10.96
C ILE A 45 -10.91 -14.78 -11.29
N ASP A 46 -10.49 -14.81 -12.56
CA ASP A 46 -9.42 -15.70 -13.01
C ASP A 46 -8.08 -15.34 -12.36
N THR A 47 -7.49 -16.29 -11.66
CA THR A 47 -6.19 -16.17 -11.01
C THR A 47 -5.03 -16.56 -11.91
N GLU A 48 -5.26 -17.28 -13.02
CA GLU A 48 -4.21 -17.79 -13.91
C GLU A 48 -3.54 -16.68 -14.72
N SER A 49 -4.29 -15.61 -15.03
CA SER A 49 -3.77 -14.45 -15.76
C SER A 49 -2.75 -13.61 -14.95
N PHE A 50 -2.65 -13.78 -13.64
CA PHE A 50 -1.71 -13.03 -12.80
C PHE A 50 -0.26 -13.47 -13.02
N GLY A 51 0.66 -12.50 -13.05
CA GLY A 51 2.09 -12.75 -13.29
C GLY A 51 2.45 -13.03 -14.76
N THR A 52 1.49 -12.89 -15.68
CA THR A 52 1.73 -13.02 -17.13
C THR A 52 1.87 -11.64 -17.78
N GLY A 53 2.76 -11.53 -18.77
CA GLY A 53 3.00 -10.29 -19.49
C GLY A 53 3.48 -9.15 -18.59
N CYS A 54 2.67 -8.08 -18.47
CA CYS A 54 2.94 -6.94 -17.59
C CYS A 54 2.11 -6.97 -16.29
N ALA A 55 1.31 -8.03 -16.07
CA ALA A 55 0.48 -8.16 -14.88
C ALA A 55 1.33 -8.57 -13.67
N LYS A 56 0.98 -8.03 -12.51
CA LYS A 56 1.58 -8.45 -11.24
C LYS A 56 1.21 -9.90 -10.92
N SER A 57 2.11 -10.59 -10.25
CA SER A 57 1.81 -11.88 -9.63
C SER A 57 0.86 -11.73 -8.43
N LEU A 58 0.18 -12.82 -8.06
CA LEU A 58 -0.64 -12.86 -6.85
C LEU A 58 0.17 -12.59 -5.58
N LYS A 59 1.42 -13.07 -5.54
CA LYS A 59 2.38 -12.77 -4.49
C LYS A 59 2.64 -11.27 -4.31
N GLU A 60 2.86 -10.57 -5.42
CA GLU A 60 3.05 -9.12 -5.39
C GLU A 60 1.78 -8.37 -4.99
N LEU A 61 0.61 -8.84 -5.44
CA LEU A 61 -0.68 -8.27 -5.02
C LEU A 61 -0.92 -8.50 -3.52
N SER A 62 -0.71 -9.71 -3.01
CA SER A 62 -0.84 -10.02 -1.59
C SER A 62 0.09 -9.18 -0.74
N ARG A 63 1.36 -9.04 -1.15
CA ARG A 63 2.32 -8.14 -0.47
C ARG A 63 1.82 -6.69 -0.48
N GLU A 64 1.19 -6.26 -1.56
CA GLU A 64 0.65 -4.91 -1.65
C GLU A 64 -0.54 -4.68 -0.71
N LEU A 65 -1.44 -5.66 -0.60
CA LEU A 65 -2.59 -5.63 0.31
C LEU A 65 -2.13 -5.66 1.78
N THR A 66 -1.23 -6.59 2.10
CA THR A 66 -0.67 -6.76 3.46
C THR A 66 0.18 -5.61 3.93
N SER A 67 0.84 -4.90 3.01
CA SER A 67 1.58 -3.68 3.32
C SER A 67 0.73 -2.40 3.33
N GLY A 68 -0.59 -2.53 3.12
CA GLY A 68 -1.52 -1.39 3.09
C GLY A 68 -1.38 -0.50 1.86
N GLN A 69 -0.62 -0.88 0.84
CA GLN A 69 -0.45 -0.07 -0.38
C GLN A 69 -1.66 -0.11 -1.33
N SER A 70 -2.57 -1.05 -1.11
CA SER A 70 -3.86 -1.16 -1.82
C SER A 70 -4.90 -1.84 -0.96
N SER A 71 -6.16 -1.76 -1.35
CA SER A 71 -7.28 -2.50 -0.76
C SER A 71 -8.19 -3.06 -1.84
N LEU A 72 -8.89 -4.16 -1.54
CA LEU A 72 -9.95 -4.69 -2.38
C LEU A 72 -11.30 -4.31 -1.77
N LEU A 73 -12.16 -3.69 -2.57
CA LEU A 73 -13.52 -3.31 -2.19
C LEU A 73 -14.52 -3.91 -3.17
N ILE A 74 -15.78 -3.99 -2.77
CA ILE A 74 -16.89 -4.30 -3.67
C ILE A 74 -17.54 -2.99 -4.09
N ASP A 75 -17.60 -2.74 -5.40
CA ASP A 75 -18.30 -1.57 -5.92
C ASP A 75 -19.82 -1.72 -5.84
N SER A 76 -20.55 -0.67 -6.21
CA SER A 76 -22.03 -0.69 -6.23
C SER A 76 -22.63 -1.71 -7.20
N SER A 77 -21.83 -2.26 -8.12
CA SER A 77 -22.23 -3.30 -9.08
C SER A 77 -21.93 -4.72 -8.59
N GLY A 78 -21.32 -4.88 -7.40
CA GLY A 78 -20.94 -6.17 -6.85
C GLY A 78 -19.59 -6.69 -7.36
N LYS A 79 -18.80 -5.87 -8.07
CA LYS A 79 -17.50 -6.27 -8.60
C LYS A 79 -16.38 -5.91 -7.63
N VAL A 80 -15.38 -6.78 -7.56
CA VAL A 80 -14.15 -6.49 -6.81
C VAL A 80 -13.36 -5.41 -7.56
N VAL A 81 -13.12 -4.30 -6.88
CA VAL A 81 -12.29 -3.20 -7.35
C VAL A 81 -11.08 -3.04 -6.45
N ARG A 82 -9.93 -2.75 -7.06
CA ARG A 82 -8.70 -2.48 -6.33
C ARG A 82 -8.51 -0.98 -6.17
N VAL A 83 -8.54 -0.51 -4.94
CA VAL A 83 -8.38 0.90 -4.58
C VAL A 83 -6.95 1.16 -4.10
N VAL A 84 -6.38 2.27 -4.54
CA VAL A 84 -5.04 2.73 -4.18
C VAL A 84 -5.04 4.23 -3.98
N ASP A 85 -4.46 4.68 -2.88
CA ASP A 85 -4.10 6.09 -2.72
C ASP A 85 -2.75 6.33 -3.36
N GLN A 86 -2.64 7.33 -4.24
CA GLN A 86 -1.39 7.65 -4.93
C GLN A 86 -0.95 9.08 -4.66
N VAL A 87 0.34 9.23 -4.37
CA VAL A 87 1.03 10.51 -4.28
C VAL A 87 1.91 10.67 -5.50
N HIS A 88 1.70 11.74 -6.23
CA HIS A 88 2.53 12.15 -7.37
C HIS A 88 3.29 13.43 -7.01
N LEU A 89 4.54 13.54 -7.48
CA LEU A 89 5.37 14.71 -7.25
C LEU A 89 5.65 15.46 -8.55
N VAL A 90 5.44 16.77 -8.50
CA VAL A 90 5.97 17.71 -9.50
C VAL A 90 7.25 18.30 -8.92
N VAL A 91 8.39 17.73 -9.31
CA VAL A 91 9.70 18.25 -8.90
C VAL A 91 10.22 19.16 -9.99
N VAL A 92 10.44 20.43 -9.65
CA VAL A 92 10.89 21.48 -10.58
C VAL A 92 12.33 21.84 -10.24
N SER A 93 13.20 21.85 -11.25
CA SER A 93 14.59 22.30 -11.10
C SER A 93 14.66 23.83 -10.96
N PRO A 94 15.80 24.39 -10.50
CA PRO A 94 16.03 25.84 -10.53
C PRO A 94 15.98 26.47 -11.94
N SER A 95 16.00 25.64 -12.99
CA SER A 95 15.91 26.03 -14.40
C SER A 95 14.54 25.75 -15.01
N ASP A 96 13.51 25.64 -14.18
CA ASP A 96 12.10 25.41 -14.56
C ASP A 96 11.85 24.12 -15.36
N LYS A 97 12.70 23.10 -15.19
CA LYS A 97 12.49 21.78 -15.80
C LYS A 97 11.76 20.86 -14.83
N VAL A 98 10.82 20.07 -15.34
CA VAL A 98 10.05 19.10 -14.55
C VAL A 98 10.68 17.71 -14.66
N LEU A 99 10.88 17.05 -13.52
CA LEU A 99 11.33 15.66 -13.48
C LEU A 99 10.19 14.71 -13.88
N VAL A 100 10.48 13.81 -14.82
CA VAL A 100 9.55 12.78 -15.30
C VAL A 100 10.19 11.39 -15.25
N GLN A 101 9.39 10.39 -14.91
CA GLN A 101 9.79 8.99 -14.94
C GLN A 101 9.51 8.43 -16.34
N VAL A 102 10.57 8.18 -17.11
CA VAL A 102 10.46 7.69 -18.50
C VAL A 102 10.20 6.20 -18.60
N ALA A 103 10.76 5.42 -17.66
CA ALA A 103 10.62 3.97 -17.63
C ALA A 103 10.89 3.43 -16.21
N TYR A 104 10.48 2.18 -15.98
CA TYR A 104 11.01 1.37 -14.89
C TYR A 104 11.56 0.06 -15.44
N VAL A 105 12.48 -0.54 -14.68
CA VAL A 105 13.08 -1.83 -14.98
C VAL A 105 12.66 -2.79 -13.88
N THR A 106 12.08 -3.92 -14.24
CA THR A 106 11.71 -4.99 -13.30
C THR A 106 12.97 -5.75 -12.83
N PRO A 107 12.88 -6.53 -11.73
CA PRO A 107 14.03 -7.33 -11.26
C PRO A 107 14.60 -8.32 -12.28
N ASP A 108 13.77 -8.82 -13.21
CA ASP A 108 14.15 -9.68 -14.33
C ASP A 108 14.72 -8.90 -15.53
N GLY A 109 14.82 -7.57 -15.44
CA GLY A 109 15.45 -6.70 -16.45
C GLY A 109 14.51 -6.18 -17.53
N ALA A 110 13.22 -6.55 -17.51
CA ALA A 110 12.25 -6.04 -18.45
C ALA A 110 12.03 -4.53 -18.24
N LYS A 111 12.06 -3.77 -19.33
CA LYS A 111 11.90 -2.32 -19.31
C LYS A 111 10.51 -1.92 -19.77
N HIS A 112 9.81 -1.16 -18.95
CA HIS A 112 8.47 -0.67 -19.25
C HIS A 112 8.47 0.86 -19.33
N SER A 113 7.89 1.41 -20.39
CA SER A 113 7.75 2.86 -20.53
C SER A 113 6.64 3.39 -19.61
N LEU A 114 6.89 4.56 -19.00
CA LEU A 114 5.95 5.19 -18.06
C LEU A 114 5.55 6.59 -18.52
N ASN A 115 6.53 7.43 -18.90
CA ASN A 115 6.35 8.82 -19.35
C ASN A 115 5.37 9.64 -18.48
N ARG A 116 5.54 9.57 -17.16
CA ARG A 116 4.64 10.21 -16.19
C ARG A 116 5.40 10.90 -15.07
N LEU A 117 4.70 11.67 -14.24
CA LEU A 117 5.28 12.22 -13.00
C LEU A 117 5.72 11.09 -12.05
N PRO A 118 6.82 11.27 -11.30
CA PRO A 118 7.17 10.33 -10.24
C PRO A 118 6.01 10.18 -9.26
N GLY A 119 5.66 8.93 -8.94
CA GLY A 119 4.53 8.65 -8.07
C GLY A 119 4.67 7.31 -7.36
N THR A 120 4.11 7.22 -6.16
CA THR A 120 4.03 5.99 -5.39
C THR A 120 2.70 5.90 -4.66
N LYS A 121 2.38 4.71 -4.17
CA LYS A 121 1.18 4.46 -3.37
C LYS A 121 1.43 4.89 -1.93
N GLY A 122 0.43 5.55 -1.35
CA GLY A 122 0.37 5.81 0.08
C GLY A 122 -0.08 4.57 0.85
N ARG A 123 0.15 4.58 2.16
CA ARG A 123 -0.43 3.62 3.09
C ARG A 123 -1.43 4.34 3.99
N PRO A 124 -2.46 3.65 4.51
CA PRO A 124 -3.45 4.24 5.41
C PRO A 124 -2.86 4.88 6.67
N ASP A 125 -1.70 4.40 7.12
CA ASP A 125 -0.98 4.89 8.30
C ASP A 125 0.04 6.00 7.98
N GLU A 126 0.19 6.40 6.71
CA GLU A 126 1.12 7.44 6.27
C GLU A 126 0.37 8.68 5.76
N SER A 127 0.88 9.87 6.10
CA SER A 127 0.44 11.09 5.43
C SER A 127 1.06 11.21 4.04
N GLN A 128 0.45 12.02 3.16
CA GLN A 128 0.96 12.23 1.81
C GLN A 128 2.41 12.79 1.83
N PHE A 129 2.80 13.52 2.88
CA PHE A 129 4.16 14.03 3.06
C PHE A 129 5.17 12.95 3.36
N VAL A 130 4.82 11.99 4.20
CA VAL A 130 5.69 10.85 4.52
C VAL A 130 5.88 10.02 3.25
N THR A 131 4.80 9.73 2.55
CA THR A 131 4.85 9.02 1.26
C THR A 131 5.67 9.77 0.20
N ALA A 132 5.53 11.10 0.10
CA ALA A 132 6.35 11.93 -0.78
C ALA A 132 7.85 11.86 -0.45
N ARG A 133 8.22 11.90 0.84
CA ARG A 133 9.62 11.75 1.27
C ARG A 133 10.16 10.36 0.98
N HIS A 134 9.34 9.31 1.15
CA HIS A 134 9.70 7.94 0.76
C HIS A 134 9.95 7.84 -0.74
N LEU A 135 9.10 8.44 -1.57
CA LEU A 135 9.28 8.48 -3.03
C LEU A 135 10.60 9.15 -3.42
N LEU A 136 10.90 10.32 -2.85
CA LEU A 136 12.16 11.05 -3.08
C LEU A 136 13.39 10.18 -2.73
N GLN A 137 13.39 9.53 -1.56
CA GLN A 137 14.53 8.73 -1.11
C GLN A 137 14.69 7.40 -1.86
N LYS A 138 13.59 6.65 -2.02
CA LYS A 138 13.65 5.24 -2.42
C LYS A 138 13.61 5.02 -3.91
N GLN A 139 12.95 5.90 -4.67
CA GLN A 139 12.82 5.75 -6.11
C GLN A 139 13.60 6.79 -6.91
N ILE A 140 13.65 8.03 -6.43
CA ILE A 140 14.30 9.14 -7.16
C ILE A 140 15.75 9.34 -6.68
N HIS A 141 16.08 8.86 -5.48
CA HIS A 141 17.38 9.01 -4.83
C HIS A 141 17.82 10.47 -4.63
N ILE A 142 16.85 11.33 -4.29
CA ILE A 142 17.08 12.71 -3.86
C ILE A 142 16.92 12.79 -2.35
N ASP A 143 17.83 13.48 -1.66
CA ASP A 143 17.66 13.80 -0.24
C ASP A 143 16.43 14.71 -0.06
N PRO A 144 15.41 14.31 0.71
CA PRO A 144 14.24 15.14 0.95
C PRO A 144 14.56 16.52 1.52
N ASN A 145 15.68 16.68 2.22
CA ASN A 145 16.09 17.98 2.77
C ASN A 145 16.57 18.96 1.69
N GLN A 146 16.85 18.49 0.47
CA GLN A 146 17.19 19.32 -0.69
C GLN A 146 15.95 19.78 -1.47
N VAL A 147 14.75 19.36 -1.05
CA VAL A 147 13.49 19.69 -1.73
C VAL A 147 12.57 20.44 -0.78
N ARG A 148 12.04 21.57 -1.23
CA ARG A 148 10.98 22.29 -0.51
C ARG A 148 9.62 21.80 -0.99
N LEU A 149 8.95 20.97 -0.18
CA LEU A 149 7.55 20.61 -0.42
C LEU A 149 6.64 21.81 -0.11
N ASP A 150 5.94 22.31 -1.12
CA ASP A 150 5.04 23.47 -1.01
C ASP A 150 3.59 23.02 -0.78
N LEU A 151 3.11 23.24 0.45
CA LEU A 151 1.76 22.86 0.89
C LEU A 151 0.65 23.61 0.13
N GLY A 152 0.90 24.85 -0.27
CA GLY A 152 -0.10 25.69 -0.95
C GLY A 152 -0.39 25.22 -2.38
N LYS A 153 0.40 24.28 -2.91
CA LYS A 153 0.25 23.72 -4.25
C LYS A 153 -0.19 22.25 -4.25
N ALA A 154 -0.44 21.68 -3.07
CA ALA A 154 -0.97 20.32 -2.99
C ALA A 154 -2.41 20.29 -3.49
N VAL A 155 -2.70 19.38 -4.42
CA VAL A 155 -4.05 19.12 -4.94
C VAL A 155 -4.44 17.71 -4.52
N ILE A 156 -5.54 17.60 -3.79
CA ILE A 156 -6.14 16.32 -3.40
C ILE A 156 -7.30 16.07 -4.36
N TRP A 157 -7.32 14.88 -4.96
CA TRP A 157 -8.39 14.42 -5.83
C TRP A 157 -9.22 13.43 -5.04
N GLU A 158 -10.52 13.68 -4.94
CA GLU A 158 -11.51 12.76 -4.33
C GLU A 158 -12.27 11.98 -5.42
#